data_AF-A0A521ZWZ0-F1
#
_entry.id   AF-A0A521ZWZ0-F1
#
_cell.length_a   1.000
_cell.length_b   1.000
_cell.length_c   1.000
_cell.angle_alpha   90.00
_cell.angle_beta   90.00
_cell.angle_gamma   90.00
#
_symmetry.space_group_name_H-M   'P 1'
#
loop_
_entity.id
_entity.type
_entity.pdbx_description
1 polymer ?
#
loop_
_entity_poly.entity_id
_entity_poly.type
_entity_poly.pdbx_seq_one_letter_code
_entity_poly.pdbx_strand_id
1 'polypeptide(L)'
;MKARSGKAKRSKSHRRFGSPAATHREKAAHAFMDASHHAAEARKALLSGHCGGALDQLLIARGALEEGRAHEESEERGGRGGDRAERTVEKATHEFADRCIRR
;
A
#
# COMPACT_ATOMS: atom_id res chain seq x y z
N MET A 1 43.83 -14.98 31.17
CA MET A 1 44.07 -14.51 29.78
C MET A 1 43.27 -15.42 28.85
N LYS A 2 42.13 -14.96 28.27
CA LYS A 2 41.94 -14.60 26.83
C LYS A 2 42.53 -15.67 25.89
N ALA A 3 41.80 -16.41 25.03
CA ALA A 3 40.70 -16.00 24.16
C ALA A 3 39.73 -17.17 23.81
N ARG A 4 38.43 -16.88 23.81
CA ARG A 4 37.40 -17.69 23.14
C ARG A 4 37.38 -17.27 21.67
N SER A 5 37.97 -18.05 20.78
CA SER A 5 37.96 -17.79 19.34
C SER A 5 36.59 -18.16 18.73
N GLY A 6 35.62 -17.28 18.92
CA GLY A 6 34.37 -17.33 18.17
C GLY A 6 34.60 -17.00 16.69
N LYS A 7 34.87 -18.03 15.86
CA LYS A 7 34.73 -17.89 14.41
C LYS A 7 33.27 -18.13 14.03
N ALA A 8 32.44 -17.10 14.22
CA ALA A 8 31.15 -17.02 13.58
C ALA A 8 31.39 -16.85 12.07
N LYS A 9 31.30 -17.94 11.30
CA LYS A 9 31.13 -17.88 9.85
C LYS A 9 29.81 -17.17 9.57
N ARG A 10 29.82 -15.84 9.40
CA ARG A 10 28.69 -15.12 8.78
C ARG A 10 28.61 -15.60 7.34
N SER A 11 27.77 -16.60 7.09
CA SER A 11 27.30 -16.92 5.76
C SER A 11 26.71 -15.63 5.18
N LYS A 12 27.41 -15.03 4.22
CA LYS A 12 26.82 -14.03 3.33
C LYS A 12 25.67 -14.76 2.63
N SER A 13 24.47 -14.57 3.16
CA SER A 13 23.23 -14.98 2.50
C SER A 13 23.23 -14.31 1.14
N HIS A 14 23.54 -15.09 0.11
CA HIS A 14 23.43 -14.68 -1.28
C HIS A 14 21.94 -14.39 -1.49
N ARG A 15 21.56 -13.10 -1.48
CA ARG A 15 20.20 -12.69 -1.89
C ARG A 15 20.02 -13.25 -3.29
N ARG A 16 19.24 -14.33 -3.41
CA ARG A 16 18.72 -14.76 -4.70
C ARG A 16 17.81 -13.62 -5.13
N PHE A 17 18.16 -12.93 -6.22
CA PHE A 17 17.22 -11.99 -6.84
C PHE A 17 15.95 -12.78 -7.11
N GLY A 18 14.82 -12.35 -6.52
CA GLY A 18 13.53 -12.98 -6.76
C GLY A 18 13.21 -12.95 -8.26
N SER A 19 12.32 -13.83 -8.72
CA SER A 19 11.82 -13.72 -10.09
C SER A 19 11.19 -12.33 -10.30
N PRO A 20 11.24 -11.74 -11.51
CA PRO A 20 10.55 -10.49 -11.80
C PRO A 20 9.09 -10.49 -11.33
N ALA A 21 8.41 -11.63 -11.49
CA ALA A 21 7.07 -11.89 -10.98
C ALA A 21 6.91 -11.79 -9.46
N ALA A 22 7.94 -12.17 -8.69
CA ALA A 22 7.93 -11.93 -7.24
C ALA A 22 8.03 -10.43 -6.94
N THR A 23 8.85 -9.68 -7.67
CA THR A 23 9.00 -8.24 -7.51
C THR A 23 7.73 -7.46 -7.87
N HIS A 24 7.05 -7.81 -8.98
CA HIS A 24 5.78 -7.17 -9.35
C HIS A 24 4.70 -7.40 -8.29
N ARG A 25 4.59 -8.61 -7.75
CA ARG A 25 3.66 -8.91 -6.65
C ARG A 25 4.00 -8.17 -5.35
N GLU A 26 5.29 -8.06 -5.00
CA GLU A 26 5.73 -7.27 -3.84
C GLU A 26 5.40 -5.79 -4.00
N LYS A 27 5.63 -5.21 -5.19
CA LYS A 27 5.28 -3.82 -5.49
C LYS A 27 3.77 -3.59 -5.48
N ALA A 28 2.98 -4.48 -6.09
CA ALA A 28 1.53 -4.42 -6.03
C ALA A 28 1.04 -4.44 -4.58
N ALA A 29 1.54 -5.37 -3.76
CA ALA A 29 1.18 -5.46 -2.35
C ALA A 29 1.53 -4.18 -1.57
N HIS A 30 2.71 -3.60 -1.83
CA HIS A 30 3.11 -2.32 -1.22
C HIS A 30 2.16 -1.18 -1.61
N ALA A 31 1.89 -1.02 -2.90
CA ALA A 31 1.00 0.03 -3.40
C ALA A 31 -0.44 -0.11 -2.85
N PHE A 32 -0.96 -1.33 -2.71
CA PHE A 32 -2.27 -1.56 -2.07
C PHE A 32 -2.28 -1.27 -0.56
N MET A 33 -1.17 -1.51 0.14
CA MET A 33 -1.04 -1.11 1.54
C MET A 33 -1.03 0.41 1.67
N ASP A 34 -0.30 1.12 0.81
CA ASP A 34 -0.26 2.58 0.79
C ASP A 34 -1.62 3.18 0.46
N ALA A 35 -2.31 2.63 -0.55
CA ALA A 35 -3.68 3.03 -0.89
C ALA A 35 -4.63 2.90 0.31
N SER A 36 -4.54 1.77 1.02
CA SER A 36 -5.36 1.53 2.22
C SER A 36 -5.00 2.49 3.37
N HIS A 37 -3.71 2.80 3.54
CA HIS A 37 -3.23 3.72 4.57
C HIS A 37 -3.75 5.14 4.32
N HIS A 38 -3.55 5.68 3.11
CA HIS A 38 -3.99 7.03 2.76
C HIS A 38 -5.52 7.15 2.76
N ALA A 39 -6.25 6.12 2.35
CA ALA A 39 -7.71 6.10 2.50
C ALA A 39 -8.14 6.16 3.99
N ALA A 40 -7.40 5.53 4.91
CA ALA A 40 -7.68 5.63 6.33
C ALA A 40 -7.37 7.04 6.90
N GLU A 41 -6.27 7.67 6.47
CA GLU A 41 -5.94 9.05 6.84
C GLU A 41 -6.97 10.05 6.31
N ALA A 42 -7.48 9.85 5.09
CA ALA A 42 -8.59 10.65 4.56
C ALA A 42 -9.81 10.61 5.48
N ARG A 43 -10.18 9.42 5.95
CA ARG A 43 -11.31 9.25 6.89
C ARG A 43 -11.06 9.93 8.23
N LYS A 44 -9.83 9.90 8.75
CA LYS A 44 -9.48 10.65 9.97
C LYS A 44 -9.64 12.15 9.75
N ALA A 45 -9.20 12.69 8.62
CA ALA A 45 -9.39 14.09 8.25
C ALA A 45 -10.89 14.46 8.10
N LEU A 46 -11.72 13.56 7.56
CA LEU A 46 -13.17 13.77 7.51
C LEU A 46 -13.83 13.83 8.89
N LEU A 47 -13.35 13.03 9.85
CA LEU A 47 -13.86 13.04 11.22
C LEU A 47 -13.52 14.33 11.96
N SER A 48 -12.38 14.96 11.64
CA SER A 48 -12.00 16.28 12.15
C SER A 48 -12.61 17.45 11.36
N GLY A 49 -13.44 17.18 10.34
CA GLY A 49 -14.08 18.20 9.52
C GLY A 49 -13.16 18.85 8.48
N HIS A 50 -11.96 18.32 8.28
CA HIS A 50 -10.97 18.87 7.36
C HIS A 50 -11.11 18.28 5.95
N CYS A 51 -12.06 18.80 5.17
CA CYS A 51 -12.34 18.32 3.82
C CYS A 51 -11.14 18.48 2.85
N GLY A 52 -10.35 19.56 2.97
CA GLY A 52 -9.15 19.75 2.13
C GLY A 52 -8.13 18.63 2.33
N GLY A 53 -7.70 18.40 3.58
CA GLY A 53 -6.79 17.30 3.89
C GLY A 53 -7.36 15.91 3.57
N ALA A 54 -8.67 15.71 3.67
CA ALA A 54 -9.30 14.46 3.25
C ALA A 54 -9.21 14.24 1.73
N LEU A 55 -9.40 15.29 0.93
CA LEU A 55 -9.27 15.22 -0.52
C LEU A 55 -7.82 14.89 -0.94
N ASP A 56 -6.84 15.54 -0.34
CA ASP A 56 -5.41 15.29 -0.63
C ASP A 56 -5.06 13.82 -0.38
N GLN A 57 -5.48 13.27 0.76
CA GLN A 57 -5.26 11.87 1.10
C GLN A 57 -5.99 10.91 0.15
N LEU A 58 -7.20 11.25 -0.32
CA LEU A 58 -7.93 10.44 -1.30
C LEU A 58 -7.25 10.41 -2.68
N LEU A 59 -6.67 11.52 -3.12
CA LEU A 59 -5.93 11.57 -4.39
C LEU A 59 -4.69 10.67 -4.34
N ILE A 60 -3.94 10.71 -3.23
CA ILE A 60 -2.80 9.83 -3.02
C ILE A 60 -3.26 8.36 -2.97
N ALA A 61 -4.33 8.06 -2.24
CA ALA A 61 -4.86 6.71 -2.12
C ALA A 61 -5.29 6.11 -3.47
N ARG A 62 -5.91 6.92 -4.34
CA ARG A 62 -6.28 6.51 -5.70
C ARG A 62 -5.05 6.27 -6.58
N GLY A 63 -4.07 7.16 -6.55
CA GLY A 63 -2.83 6.97 -7.30
C GLY A 63 -2.11 5.67 -6.92
N ALA A 64 -2.01 5.39 -5.62
CA ALA A 64 -1.43 4.13 -5.14
C ALA A 64 -2.27 2.89 -5.53
N LEU A 65 -3.60 3.01 -5.58
CA LEU A 65 -4.46 1.92 -6.05
C LEU A 65 -4.25 1.63 -7.54
N GLU A 66 -4.14 2.66 -8.36
CA GLU A 66 -3.84 2.56 -9.79
C GLU A 66 -2.45 1.96 -10.03
N GLU A 67 -1.44 2.36 -9.25
CA GLU A 67 -0.10 1.77 -9.30
C GLU A 67 -0.11 0.27 -8.95
N GLY A 68 -0.86 -0.10 -7.91
CA GLY A 68 -1.03 -1.50 -7.52
C GLY A 68 -1.68 -2.34 -8.63
N ARG A 69 -2.71 -1.79 -9.29
CA ARG A 69 -3.38 -2.42 -10.44
C ARG A 69 -2.43 -2.60 -11.63
N ALA A 70 -1.64 -1.58 -11.96
CA ALA A 70 -0.66 -1.66 -13.06
C ALA A 70 0.38 -2.78 -12.82
N HIS A 71 0.76 -3.02 -11.57
CA HIS A 71 1.64 -4.12 -11.20
C HIS A 71 0.96 -5.49 -11.23
N GLU A 72 -0.33 -5.60 -10.89
CA GLU A 72 -1.10 -6.84 -11.06
C GLU A 72 -1.39 -7.14 -12.53
N GLU A 73 -1.72 -6.15 -13.36
CA GLU A 73 -1.97 -6.30 -14.81
C GLU A 73 -0.71 -6.75 -15.58
N SER A 74 0.48 -6.46 -15.04
CA SER A 74 1.75 -6.97 -15.57
C SER A 74 1.93 -8.48 -15.36
N GLU A 75 1.13 -9.09 -14.49
CA GLU A 75 1.13 -10.52 -14.18
C GLU A 75 -0.21 -11.12 -14.63
N GLU A 76 -0.25 -12.00 -15.64
CA GLU A 76 -1.49 -12.63 -16.16
C GLU A 76 -2.34 -13.42 -15.12
N ARG A 77 -1.93 -13.44 -13.84
CA ARG A 77 -2.68 -13.93 -12.68
C ARG A 77 -3.00 -12.78 -11.72
N GLY A 78 -4.23 -12.27 -11.80
CA GLY A 78 -4.75 -11.27 -10.87
C GLY A 78 -4.58 -11.69 -9.40
N GLY A 79 -3.97 -10.82 -8.61
CA GLY A 79 -3.86 -10.97 -7.17
C GLY A 79 -5.15 -10.56 -6.47
N ARG A 80 -5.43 -11.15 -5.30
CA ARG A 80 -6.61 -10.77 -4.47
C ARG A 80 -6.33 -9.55 -3.57
N GLY A 81 -5.18 -8.91 -3.75
CA GLY A 81 -4.73 -7.79 -2.90
C GLY A 81 -5.51 -6.51 -3.18
N GLY A 82 -5.80 -6.26 -4.47
CA GLY A 82 -6.50 -5.06 -4.94
C GLY A 82 -7.89 -4.89 -4.34
N ASP A 83 -8.68 -5.96 -4.23
CA ASP A 83 -10.07 -5.91 -3.77
C ASP A 83 -10.24 -5.23 -2.41
N ARG A 84 -9.30 -5.44 -1.49
CA ARG A 84 -9.37 -4.84 -0.15
C ARG A 84 -9.04 -3.36 -0.19
N ALA A 85 -8.00 -2.98 -0.92
CA ALA A 85 -7.60 -1.58 -1.06
C ALA A 85 -8.69 -0.79 -1.78
N GLU A 86 -9.25 -1.35 -2.85
CA GLU A 86 -10.34 -0.76 -3.63
C GLU A 86 -11.56 -0.46 -2.76
N ARG A 87 -12.08 -1.44 -2.03
CA ARG A 87 -13.21 -1.21 -1.12
C ARG A 87 -12.92 -0.14 -0.06
N THR A 88 -11.67 -0.03 0.37
CA THR A 88 -11.27 0.95 1.39
C THR A 88 -11.25 2.37 0.81
N VAL A 89 -10.68 2.53 -0.39
CA VAL A 89 -10.66 3.80 -1.14
C VAL A 89 -12.08 4.22 -1.55
N GLU A 90 -12.88 3.28 -2.04
CA GLU A 90 -14.27 3.50 -2.42
C GLU A 90 -15.10 3.97 -1.22
N LYS A 91 -15.00 3.28 -0.09
CA LYS A 91 -15.69 3.69 1.14
C LYS A 91 -15.27 5.08 1.60
N ALA A 92 -13.96 5.39 1.60
CA ALA A 92 -13.47 6.71 1.97
C ALA A 92 -13.97 7.81 1.00
N THR A 93 -14.08 7.49 -0.29
CA THR A 93 -14.67 8.39 -1.30
C THR A 93 -16.15 8.65 -1.04
N HIS A 94 -16.93 7.62 -0.71
CA HIS A 94 -18.35 7.78 -0.37
C HIS A 94 -18.54 8.63 0.88
N GLU A 95 -17.78 8.36 1.95
CA GLU A 95 -17.82 9.16 3.18
C GLU A 95 -17.43 10.62 2.92
N PHE A 96 -16.48 10.89 2.02
CA PHE A 96 -16.13 12.24 1.58
C PHE A 96 -17.29 12.91 0.86
N ALA A 97 -17.91 12.22 -0.11
CA ALA A 97 -19.03 12.77 -0.86
C ALA A 97 -20.20 13.14 0.07
N ASP A 98 -20.53 12.28 1.04
CA ASP A 98 -21.62 12.53 1.98
C ASP A 98 -21.32 13.68 2.93
N ARG A 99 -20.10 13.77 3.48
CA ARG A 99 -19.75 14.79 4.49
C ARG A 99 -19.36 16.15 3.91
N CYS A 100 -18.70 16.16 2.75
CA CYS A 100 -18.09 17.36 2.19
C CYS A 100 -18.84 17.93 0.98
N ILE A 101 -19.59 17.11 0.23
CA ILE A 101 -20.30 17.58 -0.99
C ILE A 101 -21.81 17.67 -0.76
N ARG A 102 -22.47 16.59 -0.31
CA ARG A 102 -23.93 16.45 -0.28
C ARG A 102 -24.64 17.06 0.93
N ARG A 103 -23.93 17.87 1.72
CA ARG A 103 -24.37 18.41 3.03
C ARG A 103 -25.86 18.70 3.13
#